data_AF-A0A9Q0H589-F1
#
_entry.id   AF-A0A9Q0H589-F1
#
_cell.length_a   1.000
_cell.length_b   1.000
_cell.length_c   1.000
_cell.angle_alpha   90.00
_cell.angle_beta   90.00
_cell.angle_gamma   90.00
#
_symmetry.space_group_name_H-M   'P 1'
#
loop_
_entity.id
_entity.type
_entity.pdbx_description
1 polymer ?
#
loop_
_entity_poly.entity_id
_entity_poly.type
_entity_poly.pdbx_seq_one_letter_code
_entity_poly.pdbx_strand_id
1 'polypeptide(L)'
;MADSLIIVHTGLNSGNQCIMLNRYAAAPHEVRIDWNKFTKDYFLNRSTLVSVFLLIDASIPAKKIDLEYASWLGENQIPMTLIFTKCDKRKKKKTGGKRPEENVQDFQELIREFFQAAPPWIMTSSVTNLGRDEMLLHMAQLRNYWLKH
;
A
#
# COMPACT_ATOMS: atom_id res chain seq x y z
N MET A 1 -13.19 9.00 2.06
CA MET A 1 -12.42 8.89 0.80
C MET A 1 -11.39 7.79 1.00
N ALA A 2 -11.53 6.73 0.20
CA ALA A 2 -11.14 5.35 0.47
C ALA A 2 -9.68 5.13 0.92
N ASP A 3 -9.53 4.32 1.96
CA ASP A 3 -8.27 3.64 2.31
C ASP A 3 -8.19 2.43 1.35
N SER A 4 -7.75 2.64 0.10
CA SER A 4 -7.77 1.60 -0.94
C SER A 4 -6.50 0.76 -0.92
N LEU A 5 -6.59 -0.56 -1.05
CA LEU A 5 -5.44 -1.44 -1.28
C LEU A 5 -5.35 -1.73 -2.78
N ILE A 6 -4.20 -1.47 -3.41
CA ILE A 6 -3.98 -1.81 -4.81
C ILE A 6 -3.19 -3.11 -4.87
N ILE A 7 -3.71 -4.12 -5.56
CA ILE A 7 -3.00 -5.38 -5.78
C ILE A 7 -2.53 -5.41 -7.22
N VAL A 8 -1.23 -5.61 -7.41
CA VAL A 8 -0.68 -5.85 -8.73
C VAL A 8 -0.71 -7.36 -8.97
N HIS A 9 -1.70 -7.79 -9.75
CA HIS A 9 -1.81 -9.15 -10.25
C HIS A 9 -1.30 -9.20 -11.70
N THR A 10 -0.43 -10.14 -12.02
CA THR A 10 -0.11 -10.41 -13.43
C THR A 10 -0.58 -11.80 -13.76
N GLY A 11 -1.77 -11.89 -14.37
CA GLY A 11 -2.25 -13.13 -14.97
C GLY A 11 -1.41 -13.44 -16.21
N LEU A 12 -0.93 -14.68 -16.29
CA LEU A 12 -0.46 -15.26 -17.54
C LEU A 12 -1.68 -15.34 -18.48
N ASN A 13 -1.56 -14.70 -19.65
CA ASN A 13 -2.56 -14.56 -20.73
C ASN A 13 -3.38 -13.24 -20.70
N SER A 14 -2.97 -12.36 -21.60
CA SER A 14 -3.67 -11.21 -22.21
C SER A 14 -3.90 -9.90 -21.44
N GLY A 15 -3.26 -9.65 -20.30
CA GLY A 15 -3.16 -8.27 -19.78
C GLY A 15 -2.69 -8.12 -18.33
N ASN A 16 -2.18 -6.93 -17.99
CA ASN A 16 -1.94 -6.55 -16.60
C ASN A 16 -3.30 -6.48 -15.88
N GLN A 17 -3.49 -7.23 -14.79
CA GLN A 17 -4.72 -7.13 -14.00
C GLN A 17 -4.42 -6.44 -12.68
N CYS A 18 -4.73 -5.15 -12.60
CA CYS A 18 -4.71 -4.48 -11.30
C CYS A 18 -6.01 -4.85 -10.57
N ILE A 19 -5.93 -5.61 -9.49
CA ILE A 19 -7.10 -5.92 -8.66
C ILE A 19 -7.13 -4.90 -7.54
N MET A 20 -8.13 -4.02 -7.59
CA MET A 20 -8.37 -3.05 -6.53
C MET A 20 -9.19 -3.73 -5.44
N LEU A 21 -8.57 -4.09 -4.31
CA LEU A 21 -9.32 -4.48 -3.12
C LEU A 21 -9.62 -3.23 -2.31
N ASN A 22 -10.87 -2.79 -2.35
CA ASN A 22 -11.28 -1.65 -1.54
C ASN A 22 -11.48 -2.10 -0.09
N ARG A 23 -10.73 -1.54 0.84
CA ARG A 23 -11.02 -1.71 2.26
C ARG A 23 -12.25 -0.86 2.57
N TYR A 24 -13.37 -1.50 2.91
CA TYR A 24 -14.58 -0.80 3.32
C TYR A 24 -14.43 -0.20 4.73
N ALA A 25 -13.72 0.92 4.85
CA ALA A 25 -13.48 1.62 6.11
C ALA A 25 -14.79 2.10 6.79
N ALA A 26 -15.88 2.26 6.02
CA ALA A 26 -17.18 2.71 6.51
C ALA A 26 -18.20 1.57 6.74
N ALA A 27 -17.81 0.30 6.57
CA ALA A 27 -18.72 -0.83 6.75
C ALA A 27 -18.86 -1.26 8.23
N PRO A 28 -19.97 -1.93 8.61
CA PRO A 28 -20.15 -2.52 9.93
C PRO A 28 -18.99 -3.43 10.35
N HIS A 29 -18.78 -3.61 11.66
CA HIS A 29 -17.67 -4.39 12.21
C HIS A 29 -17.57 -5.82 11.65
N GLU A 30 -18.71 -6.51 11.53
CA GLU A 30 -18.79 -7.88 10.99
C GLU A 30 -18.32 -7.95 9.53
N VAL A 31 -18.80 -7.04 8.68
CA VAL A 31 -18.40 -6.93 7.27
C VAL A 31 -16.89 -6.63 7.13
N ARG A 32 -16.31 -5.87 8.06
CA ARG A 32 -14.87 -5.61 8.10
C ARG A 32 -14.07 -6.87 8.50
N ILE A 33 -14.55 -7.67 9.45
CA ILE A 33 -13.89 -8.92 9.85
C ILE A 33 -13.87 -9.92 8.70
N ASP A 34 -15.01 -10.12 8.04
CA ASP A 34 -15.11 -11.05 6.91
C ASP A 34 -14.23 -10.61 5.75
N TRP A 35 -14.18 -9.31 5.47
CA TRP A 35 -13.28 -8.75 4.46
C TRP A 35 -11.80 -8.98 4.80
N ASN A 36 -11.42 -8.81 6.06
CA ASN A 36 -10.03 -9.05 6.51
C ASN A 36 -9.65 -10.52 6.32
N LYS A 37 -10.53 -11.46 6.68
CA LYS A 37 -10.29 -12.89 6.51
C LYS A 37 -10.17 -13.26 5.03
N PHE A 38 -11.13 -12.85 4.22
CA PHE A 38 -11.13 -13.08 2.77
C PHE A 38 -9.87 -12.53 2.09
N THR A 39 -9.46 -11.30 2.43
CA THR A 39 -8.30 -10.65 1.83
C THR A 39 -6.99 -11.34 2.20
N LYS A 40 -6.86 -11.79 3.46
CA LYS A 40 -5.69 -12.54 3.91
C LYS A 40 -5.61 -13.92 3.24
N ASP A 41 -6.72 -14.64 3.18
CA ASP A 41 -6.80 -15.93 2.49
C ASP A 41 -6.47 -15.79 1.01
N TYR A 42 -6.93 -14.71 0.36
CA TYR A 42 -6.57 -14.40 -1.02
C TYR A 42 -5.05 -14.25 -1.19
N PHE A 43 -4.39 -13.46 -0.35
CA PHE A 43 -2.94 -13.25 -0.48
C PHE A 43 -2.10 -14.49 -0.21
N LEU A 44 -2.50 -15.32 0.76
CA LEU A 44 -1.77 -16.54 1.11
C LEU A 44 -1.86 -17.61 0.01
N ASN A 45 -2.99 -17.68 -0.68
CA ASN A 45 -3.26 -18.78 -1.61
C ASN A 45 -3.07 -18.41 -3.09
N ARG A 46 -2.78 -17.13 -3.41
CA ARG A 46 -2.65 -16.67 -4.79
C ARG A 46 -1.22 -16.82 -5.31
N SER A 47 -0.92 -17.95 -5.93
CA SER A 47 0.39 -18.24 -6.54
C SER A 47 0.86 -17.26 -7.62
N THR A 48 -0.06 -16.50 -8.21
CA THR A 48 0.17 -15.51 -9.28
C THR A 48 0.26 -14.07 -8.75
N LEU A 49 0.33 -13.90 -7.43
CA LEU A 49 0.54 -12.60 -6.80
C LEU A 49 2.02 -12.19 -6.90
N VAL A 50 2.29 -11.07 -7.57
CA VAL A 50 3.66 -10.55 -7.72
C VAL A 50 4.04 -9.65 -6.54
N SER A 51 3.18 -8.68 -6.22
CA SER A 51 3.41 -7.72 -5.14
C SER A 51 2.12 -7.01 -4.76
N VAL A 52 2.06 -6.56 -3.51
CA VAL A 52 0.97 -5.74 -2.96
C VAL A 52 1.39 -4.27 -2.90
N PHE A 53 0.56 -3.35 -3.37
CA PHE A 53 0.76 -1.91 -3.20
C PHE A 53 -0.15 -1.39 -2.08
N LEU A 54 0.43 -1.25 -0.90
CA LEU A 54 -0.28 -0.78 0.29
C LEU A 54 -0.40 0.74 0.24
N LEU A 55 -1.58 1.27 -0.10
CA LEU A 55 -1.80 2.72 -0.10
C LEU A 55 -1.99 3.24 1.32
N ILE A 56 -1.25 4.29 1.67
CA ILE A 56 -1.29 4.95 2.97
C ILE A 56 -1.58 6.44 2.72
N ASP A 57 -2.48 7.04 3.49
CA ASP A 57 -2.75 8.49 3.40
C ASP A 57 -1.65 9.27 4.13
N ALA A 58 -0.75 9.92 3.39
CA ALA A 58 0.36 10.68 3.99
C ALA A 58 -0.09 11.99 4.63
N SER A 59 -1.32 12.45 4.40
CA SER A 59 -1.81 13.73 4.94
C SER A 59 -2.23 13.69 6.41
N ILE A 60 -2.14 12.51 7.02
CA ILE A 60 -2.51 12.24 8.41
C ILE A 60 -1.44 11.36 9.09
N PRO A 61 -1.37 11.37 10.44
CA PRO A 61 -0.49 10.46 11.16
C PRO A 61 -0.78 9.00 10.83
N ALA A 62 0.26 8.15 10.95
CA ALA A 62 0.17 6.72 10.73
C ALA A 62 -1.01 6.11 11.50
N LYS A 63 -1.90 5.42 10.80
CA LYS A 63 -2.98 4.68 11.44
C LYS A 63 -2.45 3.31 11.88
N LYS A 64 -2.83 2.89 13.08
CA LYS A 64 -2.52 1.55 13.63
C LYS A 64 -2.87 0.43 12.65
N ILE A 65 -4.02 0.52 11.98
CA ILE A 65 -4.46 -0.49 11.02
C ILE A 65 -3.57 -0.60 9.77
N ASP A 66 -2.85 0.45 9.39
CA ASP A 66 -1.94 0.42 8.25
C ASP A 66 -0.61 -0.23 8.65
N LEU A 67 -0.13 0.04 9.87
CA LEU A 67 1.03 -0.61 10.47
C LEU A 67 0.80 -2.12 10.67
N GLU A 68 -0.34 -2.49 11.25
CA GLU A 68 -0.72 -3.91 11.46
C GLU A 68 -0.79 -4.68 10.14
N TYR A 69 -1.24 -4.03 9.07
CA TYR A 69 -1.29 -4.68 7.76
C TYR A 69 0.06 -4.79 7.09
N ALA A 70 0.90 -3.76 7.19
CA ALA A 70 2.28 -3.84 6.74
C ALA A 70 2.99 -4.99 7.48
N SER A 71 2.90 -5.05 8.80
CA SER A 71 3.48 -6.12 9.62
C SER A 71 2.98 -7.49 9.18
N TRP A 72 1.67 -7.66 9.01
CA TRP A 72 1.09 -8.93 8.58
C TRP A 72 1.58 -9.37 7.19
N LEU A 73 1.69 -8.44 6.23
CA LEU A 73 2.27 -8.76 4.91
C LEU A 73 3.74 -9.19 5.04
N GLY A 74 4.52 -8.52 5.91
CA GLY A 74 5.92 -8.83 6.17
C GLY A 74 6.12 -10.20 6.82
N GLU A 75 5.37 -10.48 7.89
CA GLU A 75 5.39 -11.76 8.61
C GLU A 75 5.04 -12.95 7.70
N ASN A 76 4.14 -12.75 6.74
CA ASN A 76 3.73 -13.77 5.77
C ASN A 76 4.59 -13.76 4.50
N GLN A 77 5.69 -13.00 4.48
CA GLN A 77 6.62 -12.90 3.35
C GLN A 77 5.93 -12.51 2.03
N ILE A 78 4.86 -11.74 2.11
CA ILE A 78 4.13 -11.24 0.93
C ILE A 78 4.87 -10.00 0.42
N PRO A 79 5.39 -10.01 -0.82
CA PRO A 79 6.09 -8.86 -1.38
C PRO A 79 5.18 -7.63 -1.40
N MET A 80 5.70 -6.49 -0.94
CA MET A 80 4.92 -5.27 -0.85
C MET A 80 5.71 -4.02 -1.25
N THR A 81 4.97 -2.97 -1.61
CA THR A 81 5.46 -1.60 -1.78
C THR A 81 4.50 -0.66 -1.10
N LEU A 82 5.01 0.27 -0.29
CA LEU A 82 4.21 1.28 0.39
C LEU A 82 3.96 2.46 -0.56
N ILE A 83 2.71 2.83 -0.78
CA ILE A 83 2.36 3.95 -1.64
C ILE A 83 1.73 5.05 -0.79
N PHE A 84 2.52 6.07 -0.49
CA PHE A 84 2.06 7.22 0.28
C PHE A 84 1.28 8.17 -0.61
N THR A 85 -0.03 8.25 -0.43
CA THR A 85 -0.95 9.03 -1.27
C THR A 85 -1.24 10.41 -0.68
N LYS A 86 -1.86 11.29 -1.49
CA LYS A 86 -2.31 12.64 -1.09
C LYS A 86 -1.16 13.54 -0.61
N CYS A 87 0.03 13.36 -1.16
CA CYS A 87 1.21 14.14 -0.81
C CYS A 87 1.12 15.64 -1.18
N ASP A 88 0.10 16.03 -1.95
CA ASP A 88 -0.26 17.43 -2.20
C ASP A 88 -0.86 18.13 -0.98
N LYS A 89 -1.42 17.38 -0.02
CA LYS A 89 -2.12 17.96 1.12
C LYS A 89 -1.14 18.51 2.15
N ARG A 90 -1.03 19.84 2.17
CA ARG A 90 -0.35 20.56 3.25
C ARG A 90 -1.35 20.96 4.32
N LYS A 91 -1.20 20.46 5.55
CA LYS A 91 -1.88 21.05 6.71
C LYS A 91 -1.22 22.39 7.03
N LYS A 92 -2.03 23.43 7.30
CA LYS A 92 -1.51 24.74 7.70
C LYS A 92 -0.85 24.57 9.08
N LYS A 93 0.34 25.16 9.29
CA LYS A 93 1.10 25.07 10.56
C LYS A 93 0.26 25.43 11.79
N LYS A 94 -0.77 26.29 11.63
CA LYS A 94 -1.74 26.66 12.67
C LYS A 94 -2.63 25.52 13.19
N THR A 95 -2.84 24.44 12.44
CA THR A 95 -3.68 23.31 12.86
C THR A 95 -2.87 22.15 13.45
N GLY A 96 -1.57 22.35 13.74
CA GLY A 96 -0.72 21.34 14.39
C GLY A 96 -0.45 20.08 13.55
N GLY A 97 -0.77 20.10 12.25
CA GLY A 97 -0.58 18.95 11.37
C GLY A 97 0.82 18.91 10.77
N LYS A 98 1.45 17.73 10.79
CA LYS A 98 2.67 17.42 10.05
C LYS A 98 2.45 17.45 8.54
N ARG A 99 3.50 17.78 7.79
CA ARG A 99 3.54 17.65 6.34
C ARG A 99 3.57 16.17 5.93
N PRO A 100 3.16 15.84 4.70
CA PRO A 100 3.24 14.47 4.20
C PRO A 100 4.60 13.83 4.36
N GLU A 101 5.68 14.56 4.07
CA GLU A 101 7.05 14.07 4.21
C GLU A 101 7.38 13.67 5.66
N GLU A 102 6.91 14.43 6.64
CA GLU A 102 7.12 14.14 8.07
C GLU A 102 6.31 12.90 8.51
N ASN A 103 5.05 12.76 8.05
CA ASN A 103 4.27 11.56 8.35
C ASN A 103 4.83 10.30 7.69
N VAL A 104 5.43 10.43 6.50
CA VAL A 104 6.13 9.32 5.82
C VAL A 104 7.33 8.87 6.65
N GLN A 105 8.14 9.81 7.13
CA GLN A 105 9.29 9.51 8.00
C GLN A 105 8.84 8.81 9.29
N ASP A 106 7.81 9.33 9.96
CA ASP A 106 7.24 8.70 11.16
C ASP A 106 6.78 7.25 10.86
N PHE A 107 6.06 7.04 9.75
CA PHE A 107 5.59 5.71 9.36
C PHE A 107 6.77 4.75 9.14
N GLN A 108 7.82 5.21 8.46
CA GLN A 108 9.02 4.42 8.21
C GLN A 108 9.74 4.04 9.49
N GLU A 109 9.85 4.96 10.44
CA GLU A 109 10.44 4.68 11.75
C GLU A 109 9.64 3.62 12.49
N LEU A 110 8.32 3.75 12.52
CA LEU A 110 7.43 2.80 13.19
C LEU A 110 7.51 1.40 12.60
N ILE A 111 7.64 1.26 11.27
CA ILE A 111 7.69 -0.08 10.67
C ILE A 111 9.06 -0.75 10.77
N ARG A 112 10.15 -0.01 10.96
CA ARG A 112 11.52 -0.58 10.96
C ARG A 112 11.70 -1.72 11.96
N GLU A 113 10.96 -1.72 13.06
CA GLU A 113 11.01 -2.78 14.07
C GLU A 113 10.47 -4.12 13.56
N PHE A 114 9.63 -4.11 12.53
CA PHE A 114 8.97 -5.30 11.99
C PHE A 114 9.65 -5.86 10.73
N PHE A 115 10.67 -5.18 10.19
CA PHE A 115 11.31 -5.55 8.93
C PHE A 115 12.84 -5.58 9.04
N GLN A 116 13.46 -6.68 8.60
CA GLN A 116 14.92 -6.75 8.44
C GLN A 116 15.42 -5.74 7.40
N ALA A 117 14.66 -5.58 6.31
CA ALA A 117 14.86 -4.56 5.30
C ALA A 117 13.53 -3.87 5.04
N ALA A 118 13.49 -2.54 5.20
CA ALA A 118 12.27 -1.78 5.00
C ALA A 118 11.73 -1.96 3.57
N PRO A 119 10.40 -2.13 3.40
CA PRO A 119 9.81 -2.28 2.08
C PRO A 119 10.04 -1.03 1.22
N PRO A 120 10.14 -1.19 -0.12
CA PRO A 120 10.20 -0.04 -1.02
C PRO A 120 8.94 0.82 -0.87
N TRP A 121 9.09 2.12 -1.11
CA TRP A 121 8.00 3.07 -0.92
C TRP A 121 8.06 4.19 -1.97
N ILE A 122 6.89 4.73 -2.32
CA ILE A 122 6.73 5.80 -3.33
C ILE A 122 5.74 6.84 -2.80
N MET A 123 6.07 8.12 -2.91
CA MET A 123 5.14 9.22 -2.63
C MET A 123 4.36 9.58 -3.89
N THR A 124 3.04 9.71 -3.75
CA THR A 124 2.12 9.94 -4.86
C THR A 124 1.07 11.01 -4.55
N SER A 125 0.59 11.66 -5.61
CA SER A 125 -0.59 12.51 -5.56
C SER A 125 -1.37 12.39 -6.86
N SER A 126 -2.65 12.09 -6.75
CA SER A 126 -3.58 12.12 -7.90
C SER A 126 -3.92 13.54 -8.36
N VAL A 127 -3.63 14.56 -7.55
CA VAL A 127 -3.89 15.97 -7.87
C VAL A 127 -2.74 16.56 -8.67
N THR A 128 -1.50 16.27 -8.27
CA THR A 128 -0.30 16.84 -8.91
C THR A 128 0.38 15.89 -9.88
N ASN A 129 -0.12 14.65 -10.01
CA ASN A 129 0.53 13.55 -10.72
C ASN A 129 1.90 13.13 -10.15
N LEU A 130 2.25 13.58 -8.95
CA LEU A 130 3.47 13.17 -8.26
C LEU A 130 3.54 11.64 -8.16
N GLY A 131 4.71 11.06 -8.42
CA GLY A 131 5.00 9.63 -8.26
C GLY A 131 4.34 8.71 -9.27
N ARG A 132 3.59 9.25 -10.25
CA ARG A 132 2.92 8.44 -11.28
C ARG A 132 3.92 7.62 -12.10
N ASP A 133 4.92 8.28 -12.67
CA ASP A 133 5.88 7.62 -13.56
C ASP A 133 6.77 6.66 -12.79
N GLU A 134 7.14 7.01 -11.55
CA GLU A 134 7.87 6.14 -10.64
C GLU A 134 7.08 4.88 -10.29
N MET A 135 5.79 5.02 -9.96
CA MET A 135 4.90 3.90 -9.72
C MET A 135 4.75 3.01 -10.95
N LEU A 136 4.56 3.58 -12.14
CA LEU A 136 4.45 2.83 -13.40
C LEU A 136 5.74 2.09 -13.74
N LEU A 137 6.90 2.73 -13.53
CA LEU A 137 8.21 2.11 -13.73
C LEU A 137 8.42 0.94 -12.76
N HIS A 138 8.10 1.14 -11.49
CA HIS A 138 8.21 0.09 -10.47
C HIS A 138 7.30 -1.11 -10.78
N MET A 139 6.06 -0.86 -11.20
CA MET A 139 5.16 -1.92 -11.68
C MET A 139 5.74 -2.68 -12.88
N ALA A 140 6.35 -1.98 -13.84
CA ALA A 140 6.98 -2.61 -14.99
C ALA A 140 8.19 -3.47 -14.59
N GLN A 141 8.99 -3.02 -13.63
CA GLN A 141 10.12 -3.76 -13.08
C GLN A 141 9.68 -5.04 -12.38
N LEU A 142 8.68 -4.95 -11.49
CA LEU A 142 8.10 -6.11 -10.80
C LEU A 142 7.57 -7.15 -11.77
N ARG A 143 6.84 -6.71 -12.81
CA ARG A 143 6.37 -7.60 -13.88
C ARG A 143 7.52 -8.30 -14.59
N ASN A 144 8.54 -7.54 -15.00
CA ASN A 144 9.67 -8.09 -15.74
C ASN A 144 10.50 -9.07 -14.87
N TYR A 145 10.56 -8.84 -13.56
CA TYR A 145 11.18 -9.75 -12.62
C TYR A 145 10.41 -11.08 -12.54
N TRP A 146 9.09 -11.01 -12.39
CA TRP A 146 8.21 -12.18 -12.34
C TRP A 146 8.20 -12.97 -13.65
N LEU A 147 8.21 -12.33 -14.82
CA LEU A 147 8.24 -13.07 -16.10
C LEU A 147 9.53 -13.87 -16.34
N LYS A 148 10.59 -13.61 -15.56
CA LYS A 148 11.88 -14.30 -15.67
C LYS A 148 12.04 -15.46 -14.70
N HIS A 149 11.16 -15.62 -13.71
CA HIS A 149 11.28 -16.59 -12.62
C HIS A 149 9.95 -17.28 -12.37
#